data_AF-A0A8H8Z1X9-F1
#
_entry.id   AF-A0A8H8Z1X9-F1
#
_cell.length_a   1.000
_cell.length_b   1.000
_cell.length_c   1.000
_cell.angle_alpha   90.00
_cell.angle_beta   90.00
_cell.angle_gamma   90.00
#
_symmetry.space_group_name_H-M   'P 1'
#
loop_
_entity.id
_entity.type
_entity.pdbx_description
1 polymer ?
#
loop_
_entity_poly.entity_id
_entity_poly.type
_entity_poly.pdbx_seq_one_letter_code
_entity_poly.pdbx_strand_id
1 'polypeptide(L)' 'MSPIQLLISDANILIDLEEGLLLSDIFSLPYQFSTPDILFHDELEECHHQLVDMGLKLGVLTSDALLCREAYKHL' A
#
# COMPACT_ATOMS: atom_id res chain seq x y z
N MET A 1 4.95 4.97 22.15
CA MET A 1 5.70 4.91 20.88
C MET A 1 4.69 4.93 19.75
N SER A 2 4.88 5.76 18.73
CA SER A 2 4.08 5.69 17.51
C SER A 2 4.43 4.42 16.73
N PRO A 3 3.46 3.76 16.08
CA PRO A 3 3.74 2.59 15.25
C PRO A 3 4.69 2.95 14.10
N ILE A 4 5.53 1.99 13.70
CA ILE A 4 6.37 2.13 12.50
C ILE A 4 5.46 2.01 11.27
N GLN A 5 5.54 3.01 10.39
CA GLN A 5 4.80 3.00 9.13
C GLN A 5 5.51 2.11 8.11
N LEU A 6 4.75 1.23 7.45
CA LEU A 6 5.21 0.40 6.34
C LEU A 6 4.47 0.83 5.07
N LEU A 7 5.21 1.38 4.11
CA LEU A 7 4.68 1.79 2.82
C LEU A 7 4.76 0.62 1.83
N ILE A 8 3.61 0.23 1.29
CA ILE A 8 3.50 -0.71 0.16
C ILE A 8 3.34 0.12 -1.10
N SER A 9 4.37 0.13 -1.94
CA SER A 9 4.46 0.97 -3.14
C SER A 9 3.90 0.36 -4.42
N ASP A 10 3.58 -0.93 -4.39
CA ASP A 10 3.14 -1.72 -5.54
C ASP A 10 1.89 -2.51 -5.16
N ALA A 11 0.85 -2.45 -6.00
CA ALA A 11 -0.45 -3.07 -5.73
C ALA A 11 -0.34 -4.59 -5.71
N ASN A 12 0.54 -5.17 -6.53
CA ASN A 12 0.70 -6.61 -6.66
C ASN A 12 1.03 -7.29 -5.32
N ILE A 13 1.73 -6.60 -4.42
CA ILE A 13 2.02 -7.13 -3.08
C ILE A 13 0.73 -7.31 -2.27
N LEU A 14 -0.20 -6.34 -2.33
CA LEU A 14 -1.47 -6.44 -1.61
C LEU A 14 -2.36 -7.52 -2.23
N ILE A 15 -2.38 -7.61 -3.56
CA ILE A 15 -3.13 -8.63 -4.31
C ILE A 15 -2.63 -10.04 -3.95
N ASP A 16 -1.32 -10.26 -3.99
CA ASP A 16 -0.73 -11.56 -3.66
C ASP A 16 -1.00 -11.96 -2.19
N LEU A 17 -0.99 -10.99 -1.26
CA LEU A 17 -1.32 -11.24 0.14
C LEU A 17 -2.80 -11.57 0.34
N GLU A 18 -3.69 -10.99 -0.46
CA GLU A 18 -5.11 -11.29 -0.45
C GLU A 18 -5.38 -12.70 -0.99
N GLU A 19 -4.86 -13.01 -2.18
CA GLU A 19 -5.00 -14.34 -2.79
C GLU A 19 -4.35 -15.44 -1.94
N GLY A 20 -3.27 -15.08 -1.23
CA GLY A 20 -2.61 -15.94 -0.26
C GLY A 20 -3.33 -16.09 1.09
N LEU A 21 -4.44 -15.38 1.32
CA LEU A 21 -5.19 -15.35 2.58
C LEU A 21 -4.36 -14.90 3.79
N LEU A 22 -3.39 -14.01 3.59
CA LEU A 22 -2.45 -13.55 4.62
C LEU A 22 -2.81 -12.19 5.22
N LEU A 23 -3.80 -11.48 4.66
CA LEU A 23 -4.15 -10.12 5.08
C LEU A 23 -4.52 -10.02 6.56
N SER A 24 -5.25 -11.00 7.10
CA SER A 24 -5.63 -11.01 8.52
C SER A 24 -4.41 -11.09 9.44
N ASP A 25 -3.44 -11.92 9.09
CA ASP A 25 -2.23 -12.11 9.87
C ASP A 25 -1.33 -10.87 9.76
N ILE A 26 -1.15 -10.36 8.54
CA ILE A 26 -0.31 -9.19 8.26
C ILE A 26 -0.85 -7.94 8.96
N PHE A 27 -2.15 -7.65 8.86
CA PHE A 27 -2.74 -6.48 9.51
C PHE A 27 -2.88 -6.63 11.03
N SER A 28 -2.68 -7.82 11.60
CA SER A 28 -2.57 -8.00 13.06
C SER A 28 -1.21 -7.57 13.63
N LEU A 29 -0.19 -7.42 12.77
CA LEU A 29 1.14 -7.02 13.18
C LEU A 29 1.16 -5.56 13.68
N PRO A 30 2.10 -5.20 14.58
CA PRO A 30 2.18 -3.87 15.18
C PRO A 30 2.77 -2.81 14.23
N TYR A 31 2.39 -2.82 12.96
CA TYR A 31 2.80 -1.89 11.93
C TYR A 31 1.59 -1.11 11.39
N GLN A 32 1.84 0.11 10.92
CA GLN A 32 0.84 0.87 10.18
C GLN A 32 1.10 0.69 8.69
N PHE A 33 0.34 -0.19 8.06
CA PHE A 33 0.41 -0.40 6.62
C PHE A 33 -0.22 0.78 5.89
N SER A 34 0.47 1.23 4.83
CA SER A 34 0.00 2.32 3.99
C SER A 34 0.32 2.09 2.53
N THR A 35 -0.47 2.65 1.64
CA THR A 35 -0.23 2.65 0.20
C THR A 35 -0.51 4.04 -0.39
N PRO A 36 0.12 4.41 -1.53
CA PRO A 36 -0.22 5.65 -2.22
C PRO A 36 -1.71 5.71 -2.60
N ASP A 37 -2.33 6.84 -2.36
CA ASP A 37 -3.73 7.09 -2.74
C ASP A 37 -3.97 6.87 -4.25
N ILE A 38 -3.12 7.41 -5.12
CA ILE A 38 -3.22 7.22 -6.58
C ILE A 38 -3.16 5.73 -6.96
N LEU A 39 -2.23 4.99 -6.36
CA LEU A 39 -2.10 3.54 -6.62
C LEU A 39 -3.36 2.78 -6.21
N PHE A 40 -3.95 3.15 -5.07
CA PHE A 40 -5.17 2.52 -4.60
C PHE A 40 -6.35 2.77 -5.55
N HIS A 41 -6.56 4.01 -5.98
CA HIS A 41 -7.67 4.34 -6.89
C HIS A 41 -7.47 3.72 -8.28
N ASP A 42 -6.24 3.72 -8.79
CA ASP A 42 -5.96 3.24 -10.14
C ASP A 42 -5.97 1.69 -10.25
N GLU A 43 -5.57 0.97 -9.19
CA GLU A 43 -5.30 -0.48 -9.28
C GLU A 43 -6.08 -1.35 -8.28
N LEU A 44 -6.56 -0.78 -7.15
CA LEU A 44 -7.13 -1.58 -6.05
C LEU A 44 -8.60 -1.28 -5.75
N GLU A 45 -9.11 -0.08 -6.03
CA GLU A 45 -10.46 0.33 -5.58
C GLU A 45 -11.58 -0.56 -6.14
N GLU A 46 -11.49 -1.01 -7.40
CA GLU A 46 -12.55 -1.79 -8.05
C GLU A 46 -12.71 -3.19 -7.44
N CYS A 47 -11.60 -3.87 -7.15
CA CYS A 47 -11.59 -5.30 -6.76
C CYS A 47 -11.15 -5.54 -5.30
N HIS A 48 -10.47 -4.57 -4.69
CA HIS A 48 -9.73 -4.73 -3.44
C HIS A 48 -10.04 -3.61 -2.41
N HIS A 49 -11.22 -2.98 -2.51
CA HIS A 49 -11.64 -1.89 -1.62
C HIS A 49 -11.63 -2.25 -0.13
N GLN A 50 -11.90 -3.51 0.21
CA GLN A 50 -11.91 -4.05 1.57
C GLN A 50 -10.59 -3.86 2.32
N LEU A 51 -9.46 -3.68 1.62
CA LEU A 51 -8.15 -3.47 2.25
C LEU A 51 -8.15 -2.25 3.19
N VAL A 52 -8.89 -1.19 2.85
CA VAL A 52 -9.02 0.02 3.68
C VAL A 52 -9.81 -0.29 4.95
N ASP A 53 -10.88 -1.08 4.84
CA ASP A 53 -11.69 -1.52 5.98
C ASP A 53 -10.89 -2.41 6.94
N MET A 54 -9.92 -3.16 6.40
CA MET A 54 -8.99 -4.00 7.18
C MET A 54 -7.86 -3.20 7.85
N GLY A 55 -7.73 -1.90 7.59
CA GLY A 55 -6.79 -1.02 8.28
C GLY A 55 -5.68 -0.44 7.40
N LEU A 56 -5.67 -0.71 6.08
CA LEU A 56 -4.75 -0.07 5.15
C LEU A 56 -4.97 1.45 5.14
N LYS A 57 -3.89 2.22 5.30
CA LYS A 57 -3.94 3.69 5.24
C LYS A 57 -3.57 4.20 3.86
N LEU A 58 -4.37 5.11 3.33
CA LEU A 58 -4.03 5.84 2.11
C LEU A 58 -3.16 7.04 2.47
N GLY A 59 -2.01 7.16 1.82
CA GLY A 59 -1.10 8.28 1.99
C GLY A 59 -0.90 9.02 0.67
N VAL A 60 -0.85 10.35 0.72
CA VAL A 60 -0.47 11.16 -0.43
C VAL A 60 1.04 11.04 -0.61
N LEU A 61 1.50 10.57 -1.77
CA LEU A 61 2.91 10.70 -2.14
C LEU A 61 3.19 12.18 -2.38
N THR A 62 3.95 12.81 -1.49
CA THR A 62 4.48 14.16 -1.74
C THR A 62 5.48 14.12 -2.89
N SER A 63 5.61 15.22 -3.63
CA SER A 63 6.42 15.30 -4.85
C SER A 63 7.88 14.82 -4.68
N ASP A 64 8.46 14.97 -3.48
CA ASP A 64 9.81 14.48 -3.17
C ASP A 64 9.92 12.95 -3.25
N ALA A 65 8.86 12.22 -2.89
CA ALA A 65 8.82 10.75 -2.97
C ALA A 65 8.60 10.25 -4.41
N LEU A 66 7.93 11.05 -5.25
CA LEU A 66 7.72 10.75 -6.68
C LEU A 66 9.02 10.91 -7.51
N LEU A 67 9.89 11.85 -7.13
CA LEU A 67 11.16 12.09 -7.82
C LEU A 67 12.09 10.86 -7.84
N CYS A 68 12.07 10.04 -6.78
CA CYS A 68 12.81 8.78 -6.75
C CYS A 68 12.29 7.74 -7.77
N ARG A 69 11.02 7.82 -8.20
CA ARG A 69 10.42 6.89 -9.17
C ARG A 69 10.69 7.28 -10.63
N GLU A 70 10.82 8.57 -10.95
CA GLU A 70 11.22 9.03 -12.29
C GLU A 70 12.63 8.54 -12.67
N ALA A 71 13.53 8.42 -11.69
CA ALA A 71 14.89 7.92 -11.92
C ALA A 71 14.94 6.45 -12.42
N TYR A 72 13.92 5.63 -12.13
CA TYR A 72 13.88 4.21 -12.52
C TYR A 72 13.06 3.93 -13.80
N LYS A 73 12.23 4.88 -14.27
CA LYS A 73 11.45 4.71 -15.51
C LYS A 73 12.28 4.87 -16.80
N HIS A 74 13.55 5.22 -16.69
CA HIS A 74 14.47 5.44 -17.82
C HIS A 74 15.64 4.44 -17.88
N LEU A 75 15.55 3.31 -17.16
CA LEU A 75 16.43 2.13 -17.31
C LEU A 75 15.64 0.98 -17.94
#